data_AF-A0A8J2LAF4-F1
#
_entry.id   AF-A0A8J2LAF4-F1
#
_cell.length_a   1.000
_cell.length_b   1.000
_cell.length_c   1.000
_cell.angle_alpha   90.00
_cell.angle_beta   90.00
_cell.angle_gamma   90.00
#
_symmetry.space_group_name_H-M   'P 1'
#
loop_
_entity.id
_entity.type
_entity.pdbx_description
1 polymer ?
#
loop_
_entity_poly.entity_id
_entity_poly.type
_entity_poly.pdbx_seq_one_letter_code
_entity_poly.pdbx_strand_id
1 'polypeptide(L)'
;TAMMVTDANVAELWKLDTIGIRDATECQTREDLEHAAMEYFQRSTTRLPDGRFEVALPWVEGHPILPSNEEVARKRLEVPVDELENSSHYLPHRAVIKDSSETTKVRPVFDASSKPKGGVSLNDCL
;
A
#
# COMPACT_ATOMS: atom_id res chain seq x y z
N THR A 1 16.96 42.40 -13.26
CA THR A 1 17.83 41.25 -12.93
C THR A 1 17.00 39.98 -13.05
N ALA A 2 17.11 39.27 -14.16
CA ALA A 2 16.36 38.03 -14.38
C ALA A 2 17.09 36.88 -13.65
N MET A 3 16.40 36.18 -12.76
CA MET A 3 16.89 34.95 -12.12
C MET A 3 17.06 33.88 -13.20
N MET A 4 18.28 33.37 -13.35
CA MET A 4 18.53 32.18 -14.15
C MET A 4 18.06 30.96 -13.36
N VAL A 5 16.93 30.38 -13.76
CA VAL A 5 16.57 29.02 -13.34
C VAL A 5 17.50 28.11 -14.13
N THR A 6 18.55 27.60 -13.48
CA THR A 6 19.38 26.55 -14.08
C THR A 6 18.55 25.30 -14.20
N ASP A 7 18.57 24.68 -15.37
CA ASP A 7 17.97 23.38 -15.66
C ASP A 7 18.56 22.36 -14.68
N ALA A 8 17.85 22.11 -13.58
CA ALA A 8 18.26 21.12 -12.60
C ALA A 8 18.12 19.76 -13.28
N ASN A 9 19.27 19.19 -13.65
CA ASN A 9 19.33 17.86 -14.24
C ASN A 9 18.56 16.90 -13.32
N VAL A 10 17.52 16.26 -13.85
CA VAL A 10 16.68 15.32 -13.10
C VAL A 10 17.53 14.27 -12.39
N ALA A 11 18.67 13.88 -12.97
CA ALA A 11 19.61 12.94 -12.36
C ALA A 11 20.20 13.43 -11.02
N GLU A 12 20.33 14.75 -10.80
CA GLU A 12 20.75 15.30 -9.51
C GLU A 12 19.63 15.26 -8.47
N LEU A 13 18.37 15.38 -8.89
CA LEU A 13 17.21 15.30 -8.00
C LEU A 13 17.05 13.90 -7.37
N TRP A 14 17.57 12.87 -8.05
CA TRP A 14 17.58 11.48 -7.58
C TRP A 14 18.83 11.10 -6.78
N LYS A 15 19.79 12.01 -6.58
CA LYS A 15 20.95 11.76 -5.71
C LYS A 15 20.49 11.82 -4.24
N LEU A 16 20.51 10.67 -3.56
CA LEU A 16 20.13 10.51 -2.15
C LEU A 16 20.87 11.48 -1.19
N ASP A 17 22.06 11.94 -1.57
CA ASP A 17 22.83 12.96 -0.85
C ASP A 17 22.12 14.32 -0.71
N THR A 18 21.20 14.66 -1.61
CA THR A 18 20.52 15.98 -1.58
C THR A 18 19.47 16.10 -0.46
N ILE A 19 19.00 14.98 0.10
CA ILE A 19 18.01 14.95 1.20
C ILE A 19 18.64 14.62 2.56
N GLY A 20 19.97 14.64 2.67
CA GLY A 20 20.68 14.38 3.92
C GLY A 20 20.63 12.91 4.38
N ILE A 21 20.20 12.00 3.50
CA ILE A 21 20.27 10.55 3.74
C ILE A 21 21.65 10.10 3.26
N ARG A 22 22.60 10.02 4.19
CA ARG A 22 23.89 9.38 3.95
C ARG A 22 23.79 7.91 4.33
N ASP A 23 24.20 7.05 3.42
CA ASP A 23 24.27 5.61 3.68
C ASP A 23 25.47 5.34 4.60
N ALA A 24 25.25 4.77 5.78
CA ALA A 24 26.32 4.43 6.73
C ALA A 24 27.14 3.20 6.28
N THR A 25 26.91 2.73 5.05
CA THR A 25 27.22 1.37 4.58
C THR A 25 28.15 1.35 3.37
N GLU A 26 28.98 2.37 3.15
CA GLU A 26 29.99 2.45 2.06
C GLU A 26 31.07 1.32 2.06
N CYS A 27 30.86 0.18 2.73
CA CYS A 27 31.74 -1.00 2.65
C CYS A 27 31.04 -2.30 2.21
N GLN A 28 29.77 -2.31 1.81
CA GLN A 28 29.21 -3.38 0.97
C GLN A 28 28.86 -2.78 -0.39
N THR A 29 29.36 -3.33 -1.49
CA THR A 29 29.07 -2.73 -2.80
C THR A 29 27.57 -2.86 -3.08
N ARG A 30 26.96 -1.82 -3.64
CA ARG A 30 25.54 -1.83 -4.03
C ARG A 30 25.18 -3.06 -4.87
N GLU A 31 26.12 -3.50 -5.71
CA GLU A 31 26.00 -4.67 -6.59
C GLU A 31 25.85 -5.97 -5.78
N ASP A 32 26.58 -6.11 -4.67
CA ASP A 32 26.46 -7.28 -3.78
C ASP A 32 25.09 -7.32 -3.09
N LEU A 33 24.58 -6.17 -2.64
CA LEU A 33 23.26 -6.05 -2.01
C LEU A 33 22.12 -6.35 -2.98
N GLU A 34 22.21 -5.82 -4.21
CA GLU A 34 21.25 -6.10 -5.28
C GLU A 34 21.26 -7.58 -5.68
N HIS A 35 22.44 -8.19 -5.79
CA HIS A 35 22.59 -9.62 -6.07
C HIS A 35 21.96 -10.48 -4.96
N ALA A 36 22.25 -10.17 -3.69
CA ALA A 36 21.67 -10.89 -2.56
C ALA A 36 20.14 -10.74 -2.48
N ALA A 37 19.61 -9.54 -2.75
CA ALA A 37 18.16 -9.30 -2.80
C ALA A 37 17.49 -10.08 -3.94
N MET A 38 18.11 -10.13 -5.11
CA MET A 38 17.62 -10.89 -6.26
C MET A 38 17.67 -12.40 -6.00
N GLU A 39 18.76 -12.91 -5.44
CA GLU A 39 18.88 -14.32 -5.07
C GLU A 39 17.83 -14.71 -4.03
N TYR A 40 17.63 -13.88 -2.99
CA TYR A 40 16.58 -14.09 -1.99
C TYR A 40 15.19 -14.11 -2.63
N PHE A 41 14.89 -13.19 -3.53
CA PHE A 41 13.63 -13.14 -4.25
C PHE A 41 13.40 -14.40 -5.07
N GLN A 42 14.39 -14.82 -5.87
CA GLN A 42 14.29 -16.03 -6.68
C GLN A 42 14.12 -17.29 -5.82
N ARG A 43 14.85 -17.37 -4.71
CA ARG A 43 14.77 -18.48 -3.75
C ARG A 43 13.41 -18.55 -3.04
N SER A 44 12.84 -17.42 -2.67
CA SER A 44 11.59 -17.35 -1.90
C SER A 44 10.34 -17.34 -2.77
N THR A 45 10.46 -17.04 -4.07
CA THR A 45 9.35 -17.02 -5.01
C THR A 45 8.94 -18.44 -5.39
N THR A 46 7.76 -18.87 -4.96
CA THR A 46 7.18 -20.16 -5.32
C THR A 46 5.88 -19.95 -6.10
N ARG A 47 5.72 -20.65 -7.22
CA ARG A 47 4.46 -20.65 -7.98
C ARG A 47 3.52 -21.71 -7.42
N LEU A 48 2.33 -21.29 -7.00
CA LEU A 48 1.27 -22.15 -6.49
C LEU A 48 0.53 -22.86 -7.64
N PRO A 49 -0.16 -24.00 -7.37
CA PRO A 49 -0.89 -24.75 -8.38
C PRO A 49 -1.98 -23.95 -9.12
N ASP A 50 -2.52 -22.90 -8.50
CA ASP A 50 -3.52 -22.00 -9.07
C ASP A 50 -2.93 -20.91 -9.99
N GLY A 51 -1.60 -20.90 -10.16
CA GLY A 51 -0.88 -19.96 -10.99
C GLY A 51 -0.43 -18.68 -10.28
N ARG A 52 -0.70 -18.51 -8.97
CA ARG A 52 -0.19 -17.38 -8.19
C ARG A 52 1.25 -17.57 -7.76
N PHE A 53 1.90 -16.47 -7.39
CA PHE A 53 3.23 -16.49 -6.79
C PHE A 53 3.11 -16.14 -5.32
N GLU A 54 3.71 -16.95 -4.48
CA GLU A 54 4.04 -16.63 -3.10
C GLU A 54 5.50 -16.16 -3.08
N VAL A 55 5.76 -15.03 -2.44
CA VAL A 55 7.10 -14.43 -2.35
C VAL A 55 7.30 -14.01 -0.90
N ALA A 56 8.45 -14.32 -0.32
CA ALA A 56 8.79 -13.78 1.00
C ALA A 56 9.12 -12.29 0.86
N LEU A 57 8.63 -11.47 1.79
CA LEU A 57 8.98 -10.06 1.83
C LEU A 57 10.50 -9.93 1.97
N PRO A 58 11.14 -9.01 1.22
CA PRO A 58 12.58 -8.83 1.22
C PRO A 58 13.00 -8.05 2.48
N TRP A 59 12.79 -8.66 3.65
CA TRP A 59 13.26 -8.10 4.91
C TRP A 59 14.78 -8.18 4.93
N VAL A 60 15.42 -7.07 5.31
CA VAL A 60 16.86 -7.04 5.56
C VAL A 60 17.16 -7.96 6.74
N GLU A 61 18.09 -8.90 6.55
CA GLU A 61 18.57 -9.74 7.66
C GLU A 61 19.19 -8.84 8.76
N GLY A 62 18.85 -9.11 10.02
CA GLY A 62 19.34 -8.30 11.14
C GLY A 62 18.54 -7.03 11.44
N HIS A 63 17.32 -6.88 10.90
CA HIS A 63 16.46 -5.76 11.29
C HIS A 63 16.18 -5.77 12.82
N PRO A 64 16.03 -4.59 13.45
CA PRO A 64 15.55 -4.53 14.83
C PRO A 64 14.11 -5.05 14.88
N ILE A 65 13.72 -5.65 16.01
CA ILE A 65 12.33 -6.08 16.22
C ILE A 65 11.43 -4.84 16.10
N LEU A 66 10.48 -4.89 15.15
CA LEU A 66 9.55 -3.79 14.93
C LEU A 66 8.59 -3.69 16.14
N PRO A 67 8.39 -2.47 16.69
CA PRO A 67 7.40 -2.28 17.73
C PRO A 67 5.98 -2.52 17.18
N SER A 68 5.05 -2.89 18.05
CA SER A 68 3.65 -3.08 17.67
C SER A 68 3.06 -1.78 17.09
N ASN A 69 2.39 -1.87 15.94
CA ASN A 69 1.63 -0.78 15.32
C ASN A 69 0.15 -0.74 15.76
N GLU A 70 -0.22 -1.54 16.75
CA GLU A 70 -1.61 -1.76 17.18
C GLU A 70 -2.33 -0.47 17.56
N GLU A 71 -1.70 0.41 18.36
CA GLU A 71 -2.34 1.64 18.81
C GLU A 71 -2.67 2.57 17.64
N VAL A 72 -1.74 2.69 16.68
CA VAL A 72 -1.94 3.50 15.48
C VAL A 72 -3.03 2.91 14.61
N ALA A 73 -3.03 1.59 14.41
CA ALA A 73 -4.05 0.90 13.63
C ALA A 73 -5.45 1.05 14.26
N ARG A 74 -5.54 0.91 15.58
CA ARG A 74 -6.78 1.12 16.35
C ARG A 74 -7.29 2.55 16.23
N LYS A 75 -6.42 3.55 16.40
CA LYS A 75 -6.79 4.96 16.22
C LYS A 75 -7.27 5.28 14.80
N ARG A 76 -6.69 4.64 13.76
CA ARG A 76 -7.17 4.77 12.37
C ARG A 76 -8.54 4.12 12.15
N LEU A 77 -8.86 3.08 12.91
CA LEU A 77 -10.16 2.41 12.86
C LEU A 77 -11.24 3.22 13.59
N GLU A 78 -10.86 3.94 14.65
CA GLU A 78 -11.71 4.87 15.39
C GLU A 78 -11.93 6.14 14.55
N VAL A 79 -12.91 6.10 13.65
CA VAL A 79 -13.44 7.33 13.02
C VAL A 79 -14.35 8.02 14.03
N PRO A 80 -14.17 9.32 14.34
CA PRO A 80 -15.07 10.05 15.22
C PRO A 80 -16.51 9.95 14.73
N VAL A 81 -17.45 9.62 15.62
CA VAL A 81 -18.88 9.49 15.28
C VAL A 81 -19.40 10.79 14.64
N ASP A 82 -18.90 11.94 15.09
CA ASP A 82 -19.25 13.25 14.53
C ASP A 82 -18.83 13.40 13.05
N GLU A 83 -17.73 12.79 12.61
CA GLU A 83 -17.33 12.79 11.20
C GLU A 83 -18.23 11.87 10.36
N LEU A 84 -18.71 10.78 10.95
CA LEU A 84 -19.68 9.87 10.33
C LEU A 84 -21.05 10.52 10.16
N GLU A 85 -21.53 11.29 11.14
CA GLU A 85 -22.89 11.86 11.12
C GLU A 85 -23.06 13.04 10.15
N ASN A 86 -21.99 13.77 9.85
CA ASN A 86 -22.10 15.04 9.11
C ASN A 86 -22.01 14.93 7.57
N SER A 87 -21.51 13.82 7.00
CA SER A 87 -21.40 13.68 5.53
C SER A 87 -21.28 12.23 5.01
N SER A 88 -21.81 11.23 5.72
CA SER A 88 -21.70 9.85 5.25
C SER A 88 -22.88 9.44 4.36
N HIS A 89 -22.58 8.84 3.21
CA HIS A 89 -23.56 8.13 2.39
C HIS A 89 -23.37 6.63 2.57
N TYR A 90 -24.33 5.96 3.22
CA TYR A 90 -24.23 4.53 3.48
C TYR A 90 -24.62 3.73 2.23
N LEU A 91 -23.69 2.87 1.78
CA LEU A 91 -23.97 1.91 0.72
C LEU A 91 -24.47 0.59 1.33
N PRO A 92 -25.70 0.16 1.01
CA PRO A 92 -26.14 -1.19 1.34
C PRO A 92 -25.13 -2.18 0.78
N HIS A 93 -24.77 -3.18 1.58
CA HIS A 93 -23.84 -4.21 1.15
C HIS A 93 -24.40 -5.60 1.43
N ARG A 94 -23.98 -6.57 0.61
CA ARG A 94 -24.23 -7.99 0.85
C ARG A 94 -22.95 -8.79 0.60
N ALA A 95 -22.78 -9.86 1.38
CA ALA A 95 -21.71 -10.81 1.15
C ALA A 95 -22.06 -11.72 -0.03
N VAL A 96 -21.17 -11.81 -1.01
CA VAL A 96 -21.17 -12.90 -2.00
C VAL A 96 -20.17 -13.93 -1.53
N ILE A 97 -20.67 -15.12 -1.18
CA ILE A 97 -19.86 -16.24 -0.72
C ILE A 97 -19.61 -17.16 -1.91
N LYS A 98 -18.34 -17.44 -2.16
CA LYS A 98 -17.87 -18.38 -3.18
C LYS A 98 -16.86 -19.31 -2.54
N ASP A 99 -17.35 -20.36 -1.90
CA ASP A 99 -16.51 -21.31 -1.16
C ASP A 99 -15.46 -22.01 -2.04
N SER A 100 -15.75 -22.16 -3.34
CA SER A 100 -14.81 -22.65 -4.34
C SER A 100 -13.73 -21.65 -4.75
N SER A 101 -13.76 -20.42 -4.23
CA SER A 101 -12.69 -19.45 -4.46
C SER A 101 -11.50 -19.74 -3.54
N GLU A 102 -10.33 -19.93 -4.13
CA GLU A 102 -9.11 -20.19 -3.38
C GLU A 102 -8.70 -18.99 -2.53
N THR A 103 -8.71 -17.77 -3.10
CA THR A 103 -8.19 -16.58 -2.42
C THR A 103 -9.23 -15.71 -1.72
N THR A 104 -10.45 -15.63 -2.25
CA THR A 104 -11.44 -14.66 -1.75
C THR A 104 -12.81 -15.30 -1.66
N LYS A 105 -12.98 -16.08 -0.59
CA LYS A 105 -14.21 -16.81 -0.30
C LYS A 105 -15.41 -15.91 -0.04
N VAL A 106 -15.19 -14.72 0.50
CA VAL A 106 -16.24 -13.72 0.77
C VAL A 106 -15.89 -12.41 0.10
N ARG A 107 -16.80 -11.86 -0.71
CA ARG A 107 -16.67 -10.55 -1.34
C ARG A 107 -17.84 -9.66 -0.91
N PRO A 108 -17.60 -8.53 -0.23
CA PRO A 108 -18.65 -7.54 -0.01
C PRO A 108 -18.99 -6.88 -1.35
N VAL A 109 -20.27 -6.86 -1.70
CA VAL A 109 -20.80 -6.13 -2.85
C VAL A 109 -21.62 -4.98 -2.33
N PHE A 110 -21.25 -3.76 -2.74
CA PHE A 110 -21.92 -2.52 -2.38
C PHE A 110 -22.88 -2.08 -3.48
N ASP A 111 -24.08 -1.65 -3.10
CA ASP A 111 -25.08 -1.10 -4.03
C ASP A 111 -25.02 0.43 -4.04
N ALA A 112 -24.24 0.97 -4.98
CA ALA A 112 -24.12 2.40 -5.22
C ALA A 112 -25.34 3.04 -5.91
N SER A 113 -26.31 2.22 -6.36
CA SER A 113 -27.54 2.68 -7.01
C SER A 113 -28.71 2.85 -6.04
N SER A 114 -28.57 2.38 -4.80
CA SER A 114 -29.59 2.51 -3.76
C SER A 114 -29.89 3.98 -3.46
N LYS A 115 -31.18 4.31 -3.38
CA LYS A 115 -31.66 5.68 -3.14
C LYS A 115 -32.53 5.72 -1.88
N PRO A 116 -32.36 6.72 -0.99
CA PRO A 116 -33.39 7.03 -0.01
C PRO A 116 -34.65 7.54 -0.73
N LYS A 117 -35.81 7.48 -0.08
CA LYS A 117 -37.09 7.86 -0.70
C LYS A 117 -37.05 9.32 -1.18
N GLY A 118 -37.08 9.51 -2.49
CA GLY A 118 -37.02 10.84 -3.13
C GLY A 118 -35.63 11.47 -3.17
N GLY A 119 -34.56 10.73 -2.83
CA GLY A 119 -33.19 11.21 -2.92
C GLY A 119 -32.43 10.69 -4.14
N VAL A 120 -31.15 11.06 -4.20
CA VAL A 120 -30.19 10.65 -5.24
C VAL A 120 -29.30 9.51 -4.73
N SER A 121 -28.84 8.67 -5.65
CA SER A 121 -27.84 7.62 -5.37
C SER A 121 -26.43 8.17 -5.53
N LEU A 122 -25.44 7.44 -5.01
CA LEU A 122 -24.03 7.78 -5.23
C LEU A 122 -23.68 7.86 -6.72
N ASN A 123 -24.21 6.95 -7.55
CA ASN A 123 -24.02 6.96 -9.00
C ASN A 123 -24.60 8.19 -9.71
N ASP A 124 -25.55 8.90 -9.10
CA ASP A 124 -26.08 10.15 -9.68
C ASP A 124 -25.18 11.37 -9.35
N CYS A 125 -24.24 11.23 -8.40
CA CYS A 125 -23.44 12.32 -7.84
C CYS A 125 -21.95 12.29 -8.22
N LEU A 126 -21.43 11.16 -8.72
CA LEU A 126 -20.03 10.94 -9.11
C LEU A 126 -19.96 10.52 -10.58
#